data_AF-A0A699VZL4-F1
#
_entry.id   AF-A0A699VZL4-F1
#
_cell.length_a   1.000
_cell.length_b   1.000
_cell.length_c   1.000
_cell.angle_alpha   90.00
_cell.angle_beta   90.00
_cell.angle_gamma   90.00
#
_symmetry.space_group_name_H-M   'P 1'
#
loop_
_entity.id
_entity.type
_entity.pdbx_description
1 polymer ?
#
loop_
_entity_poly.entity_id
_entity_poly.type
_entity_poly.pdbx_seq_one_letter_code
_entity_poly.pdbx_strand_id
1 'polypeptide(L)' 'TVKETLDLSARCQGVGFKYDMLMELTRREKIAGIRPDEDLDIFMKALALGGHETALVVEYILKILGLDA' A
#
# COMPACT_ATOMS: atom_id res chain seq x y z
N THR A 1 -5.30 13.86 -15.15
CA THR A 1 -3.88 13.44 -15.16
C THR A 1 -3.76 12.02 -14.61
N VAL A 2 -2.63 11.34 -14.79
CA VAL A 2 -2.42 9.96 -14.29
C VAL A 2 -2.68 9.86 -12.77
N LYS A 3 -2.23 10.88 -12.01
CA LYS A 3 -2.48 11.00 -10.56
C LYS A 3 -3.97 10.99 -10.21
N GLU A 4 -4.79 11.79 -10.90
CA GLU A 4 -6.24 11.86 -10.65
C GLU A 4 -6.95 10.52 -10.92
N THR A 5 -6.52 9.79 -11.95
CA THR A 5 -7.07 8.45 -12.26
C THR A 5 -6.70 7.42 -11.20
N LEU A 6 -5.46 7.47 -10.69
CA LEU A 6 -5.01 6.59 -9.61
C LEU A 6 -5.70 6.91 -8.28
N ASP A 7 -5.86 8.19 -7.94
CA ASP A 7 -6.63 8.66 -6.77
C ASP A 7 -8.08 8.19 -6.81
N LEU A 8 -8.73 8.32 -7.97
CA LEU A 8 -10.10 7.84 -8.17
C LEU A 8 -10.18 6.32 -7.98
N SER A 9 -9.26 5.58 -8.59
CA SER A 9 -9.19 4.11 -8.49
C SER A 9 -8.97 3.65 -7.04
N ALA A 10 -8.08 4.31 -6.30
CA ALA A 10 -7.78 4.01 -4.91
C ALA A 10 -9.01 4.19 -4.01
N ARG A 11 -9.82 5.23 -4.26
CA ARG A 11 -11.10 5.46 -3.55
C ARG A 11 -12.15 4.40 -3.87
N CYS A 12 -12.24 3.96 -5.13
CA CYS A 12 -13.20 2.93 -5.54
C CYS A 12 -12.87 1.53 -5.01
N GLN A 13 -11.57 1.22 -4.85
CA GLN A 13 -11.12 -0.09 -4.35
C GLN A 13 -11.23 -0.24 -2.83
N GLY A 14 -11.30 0.87 -2.10
CA GLY A 14 -11.32 0.87 -0.63
C GLY A 14 -10.06 0.24 -0.02
N VAL A 15 -10.11 0.06 1.32
CA VAL A 15 -8.98 -0.44 2.13
C VAL A 15 -9.23 -1.82 2.75
N GLY A 16 -10.48 -2.31 2.76
CA GLY A 16 -10.87 -3.53 3.47
C GLY A 16 -10.12 -4.79 3.01
N PHE A 17 -10.11 -5.07 1.70
CA PHE A 17 -9.42 -6.26 1.18
C PHE A 17 -7.90 -6.21 1.39
N LYS A 18 -7.31 -5.02 1.43
CA LYS A 18 -5.88 -4.81 1.64
C LYS A 18 -5.51 -5.17 3.07
N TYR A 19 -6.31 -4.74 4.05
CA TYR A 19 -6.11 -5.07 5.46
C TYR A 19 -6.14 -6.60 5.70
N ASP A 20 -7.15 -7.28 5.16
CA ASP A 20 -7.26 -8.75 5.28
C ASP A 20 -6.07 -9.46 4.62
N MET A 21 -5.65 -9.00 3.44
CA MET A 21 -4.48 -9.51 2.74
C MET A 21 -3.18 -9.30 3.54
N LEU A 22 -2.98 -8.11 4.11
CA LEU A 22 -1.81 -7.77 4.92
C LEU A 22 -1.72 -8.64 6.18
N MET A 23 -2.86 -8.86 6.84
CA MET A 23 -2.95 -9.70 8.03
C MET A 23 -2.57 -11.15 7.69
N GLU A 24 -3.07 -11.69 6.58
CA GLU A 24 -2.76 -13.05 6.15
C GLU A 24 -1.30 -13.18 5.66
N LEU A 25 -0.77 -12.15 4.98
CA LEU A 25 0.64 -12.10 4.57
C LEU A 25 1.56 -12.14 5.79
N THR A 26 1.31 -11.27 6.77
CA THR A 26 2.09 -11.20 8.02
C THR A 26 2.09 -12.54 8.75
N ARG A 27 0.94 -13.23 8.78
CA ARG A 27 0.84 -14.57 9.39
C ARG A 27 1.72 -15.59 8.68
N ARG A 28 1.75 -15.59 7.34
CA ARG A 28 2.56 -16.50 6.52
C ARG A 28 4.05 -16.21 6.63
N GLU A 29 4.44 -14.95 6.58
CA GLU A 29 5.83 -14.51 6.74
C GLU A 29 6.39 -14.95 8.10
N LYS A 30 5.60 -14.78 9.17
CA LYS A 30 5.97 -15.24 10.51
C LYS A 30 6.17 -16.76 10.59
N ILE A 31 5.32 -17.55 9.93
CA ILE A 31 5.45 -19.02 9.87
C ILE A 31 6.69 -19.44 9.07
N ALA A 32 6.99 -18.72 7.98
CA ALA A 32 8.13 -18.99 7.12
C ALA A 32 9.46 -18.43 7.66
N GLY A 33 9.43 -17.65 8.75
CA GLY A 33 10.62 -16.95 9.27
C GLY A 33 11.14 -15.86 8.32
N ILE A 34 10.29 -15.37 7.42
CA ILE A 34 10.63 -14.33 6.45
C ILE A 34 10.51 -12.99 7.16
N ARG A 35 11.56 -12.16 7.01
CA ARG A 35 11.54 -10.78 7.47
C ARG A 35 11.21 -9.90 6.26
N PRO A 36 10.11 -9.14 6.29
CA PRO A 36 9.83 -8.21 5.21
C PRO A 36 10.93 -7.15 5.12
N ASP A 37 11.13 -6.63 3.91
CA ASP A 37 11.96 -5.46 3.69
C ASP A 37 11.41 -4.29 4.52
N GLU A 38 12.31 -3.53 5.16
CA GLU A 38 11.94 -2.50 6.13
C GLU A 38 11.12 -1.37 5.47
N ASP A 39 11.46 -0.98 4.25
CA ASP A 39 10.75 0.06 3.51
C ASP A 39 9.35 -0.43 3.11
N LEU A 40 9.25 -1.69 2.68
CA LEU A 40 7.97 -2.31 2.35
C LEU A 40 7.08 -2.46 3.59
N ASP A 41 7.63 -2.89 4.73
CA ASP A 41 6.89 -3.05 5.98
C ASP A 41 6.34 -1.71 6.50
N ILE A 42 7.17 -0.65 6.46
CA ILE A 42 6.76 0.72 6.80
C ILE A 42 5.64 1.19 5.87
N PHE A 43 5.80 0.99 4.56
CA PHE A 43 4.78 1.34 3.58
C PHE A 43 3.46 0.61 3.87
N MET A 44 3.51 -0.72 4.06
CA MET A 44 2.33 -1.54 4.31
C MET A 44 1.60 -1.15 5.60
N LYS A 45 2.34 -0.82 6.66
CA LYS A 45 1.77 -0.31 7.92
C LYS A 45 1.15 1.07 7.78
N ALA A 46 1.79 1.97 7.03
CA ALA A 46 1.25 3.29 6.74
C ALA A 46 -0.05 3.22 5.95
N LEU A 47 -0.20 2.22 5.07
CA LEU A 47 -1.45 1.94 4.34
C LEU A 47 -2.56 1.33 5.19
N ALA A 48 -2.24 0.80 6.37
CA ALA A 48 -3.21 0.26 7.31
C ALA A 48 -3.64 1.29 8.38
N LEU A 49 -2.91 2.40 8.50
CA LEU A 49 -3.20 3.51 9.42
C LEU A 49 -4.11 4.51 8.70
N GLY A 50 -5.40 4.48 9.05
CA GLY A 50 -6.46 5.33 8.50
C GLY A 50 -6.09 6.81 8.37
N GLY A 51 -6.36 7.40 7.20
CA GLY A 51 -6.39 8.87 7.03
C GLY A 51 -5.71 9.44 5.79
N HIS A 52 -4.68 8.76 5.26
CA HIS A 52 -3.92 9.22 4.08
C HIS A 52 -3.54 8.07 3.11
N GLU A 53 -4.20 6.92 3.23
CA GLU A 53 -3.73 5.66 2.62
C GLU A 53 -3.83 5.71 1.09
N THR A 54 -4.88 6.32 0.54
CA THR A 54 -5.05 6.46 -0.91
C THR A 54 -3.99 7.37 -1.52
N ALA A 55 -3.66 8.48 -0.86
CA ALA A 55 -2.64 9.41 -1.34
C ALA A 55 -1.23 8.78 -1.31
N LEU A 56 -0.88 8.08 -0.23
CA LEU A 56 0.41 7.40 -0.11
C LEU A 56 0.61 6.29 -1.14
N VAL A 57 -0.42 5.48 -1.42
CA VAL A 57 -0.36 4.48 -2.50
C VAL A 57 -0.09 5.15 -3.84
N VAL A 58 -0.82 6.22 -4.14
CA VAL A 58 -0.75 6.90 -5.43
C VAL A 58 0.61 7.56 -5.62
N GLU A 59 1.13 8.23 -4.60
CA GLU A 59 2.48 8.82 -4.62
C GLU A 59 3.57 7.76 -4.77
N TYR A 60 3.46 6.64 -4.07
CA TYR A 60 4.43 5.54 -4.19
C TYR A 60 4.40 4.89 -5.57
N ILE A 61 3.21 4.66 -6.15
CA ILE A 61 3.06 4.16 -7.52
C ILE A 61 3.67 5.14 -8.52
N LEU A 62 3.40 6.45 -8.37
CA LEU A 62 3.98 7.47 -9.26
C LEU A 62 5.51 7.46 -9.17
N LYS A 63 6.07 7.37 -7.95
CA LYS A 63 7.52 7.31 -7.75
C LYS A 63 8.17 6.07 -8.36
N ILE A 64 7.55 4.89 -8.22
CA ILE A 64 8.05 3.66 -8.87
C ILE A 64 8.02 3.79 -10.39
N LEU A 65 7.00 4.44 -10.94
CA LEU A 65 6.84 4.62 -12.37
C LEU A 65 7.65 5.79 -12.95
N GLY A 66 8.34 6.57 -12.11
CA GLY A 66 9.06 7.79 -12.52
C GLY A 66 8.11 8.88 -13.03
N LEU A 67 6.89 8.93 -12.50
CA LEU A 67 5.82 9.87 -12.84
C LEU A 67 5.59 10.90 -11.72
N ASP A 68 6.51 10.99 -10.77
CA ASP A 68 6.61 11.99 -9.71
C ASP A 68 7.11 13.34 -10.27
N ALA A 69 6.26 13.96 -11.10
CA ALA A 69 6.45 15.33 -11.59
C ALA A 69 5.59 16.34 -10.80
#